data_AF-A0A2T0TAH1-F1
#
_entry.id   AF-A0A2T0TAH1-F1
#
_cell.length_a   1.000
_cell.length_b   1.000
_cell.length_c   1.000
_cell.angle_alpha   90.00
_cell.angle_beta   90.00
_cell.angle_gamma   90.00
#
_symmetry.space_group_name_H-M   'P 1'
#
loop_
_entity.id
_entity.type
_entity.pdbx_description
1 polymer ?
#
loop_
_entity_poly.entity_id
_entity_poly.type
_entity_poly.pdbx_seq_one_letter_code
_entity_poly.pdbx_strand_id
1 'polypeptide(L)' 'MDVHDEPSAEWGWHGSFPKAIRVAGWLSTVAVFGLLIGNHHGRTENLFLILIGVAMIAMLVRDQVRSRTSWRR' A
#
# COMPACT_ATOMS: atom_id res chain seq x y z
N MET A 1 11.24 -8.66 -15.15
CA MET A 1 11.98 -7.51 -15.68
C MET A 1 13.42 -7.91 -15.61
N ASP A 2 14.10 -7.89 -16.75
CA ASP A 2 15.53 -8.18 -16.79
C ASP A 2 16.26 -7.01 -16.12
N VAL A 3 16.95 -7.29 -15.01
CA VAL A 3 17.62 -6.29 -14.17
C VAL A 3 18.89 -5.74 -14.85
N HIS A 4 19.30 -6.34 -15.98
CA HIS A 4 20.59 -6.03 -16.58
C HIS A 4 20.67 -4.78 -17.46
N ASP A 5 19.57 -4.09 -17.77
CA ASP A 5 19.57 -2.97 -18.73
C ASP A 5 19.12 -1.59 -18.18
N GLU A 6 18.87 -1.45 -16.86
CA GLU A 6 18.52 -0.14 -16.29
C GLU A 6 19.76 0.60 -15.72
N PRO A 7 20.14 1.78 -16.25
CA PRO A 7 21.39 2.46 -15.89
C PRO A 7 21.44 2.83 -14.41
N SER A 8 20.29 3.07 -13.80
CA SER A 8 20.18 3.42 -12.39
C SER A 8 20.50 2.25 -11.45
N ALA A 9 20.50 0.99 -11.94
CA ALA A 9 20.91 -0.19 -11.17
C ALA A 9 22.30 -0.02 -10.54
N GLU A 10 23.18 0.72 -11.22
CA GLU A 10 24.54 1.01 -10.77
C GLU A 10 24.59 1.91 -9.51
N TRP A 11 23.53 2.68 -9.22
CA TRP A 11 23.46 3.57 -8.04
C TRP A 11 22.97 2.86 -6.77
N GLY A 12 22.48 1.62 -6.88
CA GLY A 12 22.21 0.73 -5.73
C GLY A 12 20.81 0.79 -5.11
N TRP A 13 19.89 1.62 -5.62
CA TRP A 13 18.54 1.80 -5.02
C TRP A 13 17.44 1.00 -5.75
N HIS A 14 17.81 -0.03 -6.53
CA HIS A 14 16.90 -0.81 -7.41
C HIS A 14 16.22 -2.00 -6.72
N GLY A 15 16.43 -2.16 -5.42
CA GLY A 15 15.82 -3.25 -4.66
C GLY A 15 14.30 -3.09 -4.58
N SER A 16 13.54 -4.03 -5.13
CA SER A 16 12.13 -4.18 -4.77
C SER A 16 12.05 -4.85 -3.40
N PHE A 17 11.40 -4.22 -2.44
CA PHE A 17 11.18 -4.77 -1.10
C PHE A 17 9.69 -5.06 -0.89
N PRO A 18 9.12 -6.10 -1.51
CA PRO A 18 7.68 -6.34 -1.51
C PRO A 18 7.12 -6.54 -0.10
N LYS A 19 7.90 -7.11 0.82
CA LYS A 19 7.51 -7.21 2.25
C LYS A 19 7.47 -5.83 2.93
N ALA A 20 8.48 -4.99 2.73
CA ALA A 20 8.53 -3.65 3.32
C ALA A 20 7.42 -2.75 2.77
N ILE A 21 7.15 -2.80 1.47
CA ILE A 21 6.05 -2.08 0.82
C ILE A 21 4.70 -2.48 1.43
N ARG A 22 4.47 -3.77 1.67
CA ARG A 22 3.24 -4.25 2.32
C ARG A 22 3.11 -3.76 3.75
N VAL A 23 4.18 -3.84 4.54
CA VAL A 23 4.18 -3.33 5.93
C VAL A 23 3.90 -1.83 5.94
N ALA A 24 4.58 -1.06 5.09
CA ALA A 24 4.33 0.37 4.94
C ALA A 24 2.88 0.66 4.54
N GLY A 25 2.33 -0.08 3.57
CA GLY A 25 0.94 0.07 3.15
C GLY A 25 -0.06 -0.18 4.28
N TRP A 26 0.14 -1.23 5.09
CA TRP A 26 -0.70 -1.50 6.26
C TRP A 26 -0.55 -0.43 7.34
N LEU A 27 0.67 0.04 7.62
CA LEU A 27 0.90 1.14 8.56
C LEU A 27 0.20 2.43 8.10
N SER A 28 0.30 2.79 6.82
CA SER A 28 -0.40 3.95 6.26
C SER A 28 -1.92 3.78 6.34
N THR A 29 -2.45 2.57 6.10
CA THR A 29 -3.88 2.28 6.23
C THR A 29 -4.37 2.53 7.66
N VAL A 30 -3.63 2.04 8.67
CA VAL A 30 -3.96 2.28 10.09
C VAL A 30 -3.87 3.76 10.42
N ALA A 31 -2.85 4.46 9.92
CA ALA A 31 -2.70 5.90 10.13
C ALA A 31 -3.90 6.69 9.59
N VAL A 32 -4.40 6.36 8.39
CA VAL A 32 -5.59 7.01 7.80
C VAL A 32 -6.82 6.82 8.68
N PHE A 33 -7.04 5.63 9.25
CA PHE A 33 -8.14 5.45 10.21
C PHE A 33 -7.90 6.14 11.54
N GLY A 34 -6.64 6.27 11.97
CA GLY A 34 -6.25 7.09 13.12
C GLY A 34 -6.65 8.55 12.95
N LEU A 35 -6.62 9.05 11.71
CA LEU A 35 -7.10 10.41 11.40
C LEU A 35 -8.59 10.61 11.65
N LEU A 36 -9.41 9.59 11.94
CA LEU A 36 -10.80 9.78 12.36
C LEU A 36 -10.91 10.34 13.79
N ILE A 37 -9.85 10.22 14.59
CA ILE A 37 -9.79 10.69 15.98
C ILE A 37 -9.30 12.14 15.94
N GLY A 38 -10.18 13.09 16.25
CA GLY A 38 -9.80 14.50 16.25
C GLY A 38 -10.98 15.44 16.05
N ASN A 39 -10.67 16.67 15.65
CA ASN A 39 -11.59 17.79 15.62
C ASN A 39 -12.51 17.82 14.38
N HIS A 40 -13.13 16.69 14.03
CA HIS A 40 -14.05 16.60 12.90
C HIS A 40 -15.37 17.27 13.25
N HIS A 41 -15.66 18.41 12.62
CA HIS A 41 -16.97 19.04 12.70
C HIS A 41 -17.95 18.51 11.64
N GLY A 42 -17.43 18.08 10.49
CA GLY A 42 -18.22 17.60 9.35
C GLY A 42 -18.12 16.10 9.14
N ARG A 43 -19.17 15.48 8.60
CA ARG A 43 -19.17 14.04 8.25
C ARG A 43 -18.45 13.74 6.93
N THR A 44 -18.25 14.76 6.09
CA THR A 44 -17.62 14.62 4.76
C THR A 44 -16.19 14.10 4.87
N GLU A 45 -15.37 14.68 5.77
CA GLU A 45 -13.99 14.24 5.99
C GLU A 45 -13.94 12.77 6.43
N ASN A 46 -14.76 12.39 7.40
CA ASN A 46 -14.87 11.01 7.86
C ASN A 46 -15.23 10.05 6.72
N LEU A 47 -16.16 10.46 5.84
CA LEU A 47 -16.55 9.65 4.68
C LEU A 47 -15.35 9.41 3.76
N PHE A 48 -14.58 10.45 3.44
CA PHE A 48 -13.39 10.30 2.59
C PHE A 48 -12.30 9.44 3.26
N LEU A 49 -12.01 9.65 4.55
CA LEU A 49 -11.05 8.85 5.30
C LEU A 49 -11.45 7.37 5.31
N ILE A 50 -12.72 7.07 5.54
CA ILE A 50 -13.25 5.69 5.52
C ILE A 50 -13.14 5.10 4.12
N LEU A 51 -13.56 5.81 3.07
CA LEU A 51 -13.51 5.32 1.69
C LEU A 51 -12.08 5.03 1.26
N ILE A 52 -11.13 5.93 1.55
CA ILE A 52 -9.72 5.76 1.24
C ILE A 52 -9.14 4.56 2.01
N GLY A 53 -9.39 4.48 3.32
CA GLY A 53 -8.89 3.38 4.15
C GLY A 53 -9.41 2.02 3.67
N VAL A 54 -10.70 1.91 3.34
CA VAL A 54 -11.29 0.68 2.78
C VAL A 54 -10.69 0.33 1.42
N ALA A 55 -10.48 1.32 0.55
CA ALA A 55 -9.84 1.09 -0.75
C ALA A 55 -8.40 0.58 -0.60
N MET A 56 -7.64 1.12 0.34
CA MET A 56 -6.27 0.66 0.65
C MET A 56 -6.26 -0.80 1.14
N ILE A 57 -7.16 -1.15 2.07
CA ILE A 57 -7.33 -2.54 2.53
C ILE A 57 -7.61 -3.47 1.33
N ALA A 58 -8.56 -3.11 0.48
CA ALA A 58 -8.93 -3.92 -0.68
C ALA A 58 -7.74 -4.14 -1.64
N MET A 59 -6.93 -3.11 -1.88
CA MET A 59 -5.73 -3.21 -2.71
C MET A 59 -4.65 -4.10 -2.08
N LEU A 60 -4.38 -3.96 -0.79
CA LEU A 60 -3.39 -4.77 -0.08
C LEU A 60 -3.80 -6.24 -0.03
N VAL A 61 -5.06 -6.53 0.29
CA VAL A 61 -5.60 -7.90 0.27
C VAL A 61 -5.50 -8.48 -1.15
N ARG A 62 -5.87 -7.72 -2.18
CA ARG A 62 -5.77 -8.16 -3.58
C ARG A 62 -4.33 -8.47 -3.98
N ASP A 63 -3.36 -7.63 -3.59
CA ASP A 63 -1.93 -7.87 -3.83
C ASP A 63 -1.46 -9.17 -3.15
N GLN A 64 -1.81 -9.35 -1.88
CA GLN A 64 -1.42 -10.53 -1.11
C GLN A 64 -2.01 -11.81 -1.71
N VAL A 65 -3.30 -11.81 -2.06
CA VAL A 65 -3.97 -12.94 -2.72
C VAL A 65 -3.32 -13.26 -4.07
N ARG A 66 -3.03 -12.24 -4.89
CA ARG A 66 -2.38 -12.43 -6.20
C ARG A 66 -0.96 -12.98 -6.06
N SER A 67 -0.18 -12.49 -5.10
CA SER A 67 1.17 -13.02 -4.87
C SER A 67 1.19 -14.46 -4.34
N ARG A 68 0.11 -14.88 -3.67
CA ARG A 68 -0.09 -16.26 -3.22
C ARG A 68 -0.75 -17.14 -4.28
N THR A 69 -1.06 -16.64 -5.46
CA THR A 69 -1.68 -17.42 -6.54
C THR A 69 -0.90 -17.31 -7.84
N SER A 70 0.29 -16.70 -7.80
CA SER A 70 1.15 -16.49 -8.97
C SER A 70 1.64 -17.80 -9.58
N TRP A 71 1.80 -18.87 -8.79
CA TRP A 71 2.20 -20.19 -9.28
C TRP A 71 1.12 -20.91 -10.11
N ARG A 72 -0.12 -20.40 -10.13
CA ARG A 72 -1.22 -20.94 -10.93
C ARG A 72 -1.28 -20.32 -12.34
N ARG A 73 -0.31 -19.50 -12.71
CA ARG A 73 -0.14 -18.94 -14.06
C ARG A 73 1.17 -19.40 -14.65
#